data_AF-A0A843YG32-F1
#
_entry.id   AF-A0A843YG32-F1
#
_cell.length_a   1.000
_cell.length_b   1.000
_cell.length_c   1.000
_cell.angle_alpha   90.00
_cell.angle_beta   90.00
_cell.angle_gamma   90.00
#
_symmetry.space_group_name_H-M   'P 1'
#
loop_
_entity.id
_entity.type
_entity.pdbx_description
1 polymer ?
#
loop_
_entity_poly.entity_id
_entity_poly.type
_entity_poly.pdbx_seq_one_letter_code
_entity_poly.pdbx_strand_id
1 'polypeptide(L)'
;MIELTYRFSAAKGTKFVAPMGVMTPHAAPLGFDIDGAEVGGVAAPNCAQMLAHGVVTGDAVTMRVRFAPSGPNYPDQMFVPTNSRYTRSATALAGETQEIAKAAGGGQAGILAIVNHVAGLFEYGHPEERFYDGHDELPQLCSLAQGSCVDINAYLIASLRAAGYEAGYIYGVFVPEEKKTWAVDGHCWVVTRHDGQYQEWDIAHFLKMGRREVAPALNPKPGVRLPMAHSMGWTVPLLGIEDFKLFGLPLQLIDGGVTDFPDLTFGLSGYEALAARG
;
A
#
# COMPACT_ATOMS: atom_id res chain seq x y z
N MET A 1 -18.82 -4.78 -14.47
CA MET A 1 -17.97 -5.61 -13.60
C MET A 1 -16.57 -5.01 -13.65
N ILE A 2 -15.92 -4.83 -12.50
CA ILE A 2 -14.57 -4.28 -12.43
C ILE A 2 -13.59 -5.45 -12.38
N GLU A 3 -12.55 -5.44 -13.21
CA GLU A 3 -11.54 -6.49 -13.23
C GLU A 3 -10.15 -5.90 -13.41
N LEU A 4 -9.26 -6.22 -12.47
CA LEU A 4 -7.83 -5.94 -12.55
C LEU A 4 -7.11 -7.19 -13.04
N THR A 5 -6.32 -7.01 -14.09
CA THR A 5 -5.53 -8.08 -14.70
C THR A 5 -4.05 -7.81 -14.49
N TYR A 6 -3.31 -8.81 -14.04
CA TYR A 6 -1.86 -8.82 -14.06
C TYR A 6 -1.37 -9.82 -15.10
N ARG A 7 -0.33 -9.46 -15.86
CA ARG A 7 0.35 -10.40 -16.77
C ARG A 7 1.86 -10.28 -16.64
N PHE A 8 2.54 -11.42 -16.62
CA PHE A 8 4.00 -11.51 -16.62
C PHE A 8 4.44 -12.84 -17.26
N SER A 9 5.67 -12.89 -17.73
CA SER A 9 6.29 -14.10 -18.28
C SER A 9 7.30 -14.66 -17.28
N ALA A 10 7.38 -15.97 -17.19
CA ALA A 10 8.34 -16.64 -16.32
C ALA A 10 8.59 -18.07 -16.79
N ALA A 11 9.74 -18.63 -16.43
CA ALA A 11 10.04 -20.03 -16.73
C ALA A 11 9.11 -20.97 -15.97
N LYS A 12 8.75 -22.10 -16.56
CA LYS A 12 7.99 -23.17 -15.88
C LYS A 12 8.70 -23.61 -14.61
N GLY A 13 7.94 -23.84 -13.55
CA GLY A 13 8.45 -24.14 -12.21
C GLY A 13 8.80 -22.90 -11.38
N THR A 14 8.79 -21.69 -11.96
CA THR A 14 8.95 -20.45 -11.19
C THR A 14 7.85 -20.36 -10.14
N LYS A 15 8.23 -20.08 -8.90
CA LYS A 15 7.30 -19.86 -7.80
C LYS A 15 7.03 -18.37 -7.65
N PHE A 16 5.81 -18.01 -7.29
CA PHE A 16 5.43 -16.62 -7.04
C PHE A 16 4.39 -16.52 -5.94
N VAL A 17 4.27 -15.32 -5.39
CA VAL A 17 3.23 -14.93 -4.45
C VAL A 17 2.51 -13.69 -4.97
N ALA A 18 1.22 -13.58 -4.69
CA ALA A 18 0.41 -12.49 -5.20
C ALA A 18 -0.73 -12.09 -4.24
N PRO A 19 -1.07 -10.79 -4.17
CA PRO A 19 -2.24 -10.33 -3.43
C PRO A 19 -3.54 -10.73 -4.13
N MET A 20 -4.56 -11.00 -3.32
CA MET A 20 -5.90 -11.37 -3.78
C MET A 20 -6.94 -10.24 -3.64
N GLY A 21 -6.51 -9.04 -3.27
CA GLY A 21 -7.40 -7.91 -3.00
C GLY A 21 -7.66 -7.70 -1.51
N VAL A 22 -8.08 -6.49 -1.15
CA VAL A 22 -8.59 -6.13 0.18
C VAL A 22 -10.00 -5.58 0.05
N MET A 23 -10.88 -5.94 0.97
CA MET A 23 -12.20 -5.32 1.07
C MET A 23 -12.10 -3.92 1.69
N THR A 24 -12.69 -2.93 1.03
CA THR A 24 -12.72 -1.52 1.46
C THR A 24 -14.06 -0.90 1.08
N PRO A 25 -14.40 0.31 1.57
CA PRO A 25 -15.61 1.00 1.15
C PRO A 25 -15.70 1.23 -0.36
N HIS A 26 -14.55 1.36 -1.02
CA HIS A 26 -14.42 1.76 -2.42
C HIS A 26 -14.38 0.57 -3.39
N ALA A 27 -13.99 -0.61 -2.92
CA ALA A 27 -13.93 -1.82 -3.72
C ALA A 27 -13.87 -3.06 -2.82
N ALA A 28 -14.55 -4.13 -3.24
CA ALA A 28 -14.50 -5.44 -2.57
C ALA A 28 -14.16 -6.55 -3.58
N PRO A 29 -13.08 -7.33 -3.38
CA PRO A 29 -12.77 -8.46 -4.24
C PRO A 29 -13.89 -9.52 -4.16
N LEU A 30 -14.31 -10.01 -5.33
CA LEU A 30 -15.35 -11.01 -5.53
C LEU A 30 -14.79 -12.37 -5.93
N GLY A 31 -13.62 -12.38 -6.56
CA GLY A 31 -12.99 -13.60 -7.06
C GLY A 31 -11.59 -13.34 -7.60
N PHE A 32 -10.82 -14.42 -7.64
CA PHE A 32 -9.45 -14.46 -8.11
C PHE A 32 -9.32 -15.67 -9.06
N ASP A 33 -8.92 -15.42 -10.30
CA ASP A 33 -8.64 -16.45 -11.29
C ASP A 33 -7.22 -16.32 -11.81
N ILE A 34 -6.65 -17.45 -12.24
CA ILE A 34 -5.31 -17.49 -12.82
C ILE A 34 -5.23 -18.48 -13.97
N ASP A 35 -4.58 -18.06 -15.05
CA ASP A 35 -4.16 -18.91 -16.16
C ASP A 35 -2.64 -19.03 -16.18
N GLY A 36 -2.13 -20.20 -16.59
CA GLY A 36 -0.69 -20.42 -16.78
C GLY A 36 0.08 -20.78 -15.50
N ALA A 37 -0.61 -21.04 -14.40
CA ALA A 37 -0.01 -21.49 -13.14
C ALA A 37 -0.95 -22.42 -12.36
N GLU A 38 -0.37 -23.31 -11.56
CA GLU A 38 -1.07 -23.97 -10.46
C GLU A 38 -1.01 -23.06 -9.23
N VAL A 39 -2.12 -22.93 -8.49
CA VAL A 39 -2.22 -21.99 -7.37
C VAL A 39 -2.85 -22.63 -6.14
N GLY A 40 -2.34 -22.25 -4.97
CA GLY A 40 -2.94 -22.48 -3.66
C GLY A 40 -3.01 -21.18 -2.86
N GLY A 41 -3.69 -21.24 -1.71
CA GLY A 41 -3.74 -20.12 -0.76
C GLY A 41 -2.66 -20.24 0.31
N VAL A 42 -2.09 -19.12 0.71
CA VAL A 42 -1.23 -18.99 1.89
C VAL A 42 -1.67 -17.79 2.72
N ALA A 43 -1.52 -17.88 4.04
CA ALA A 43 -1.90 -16.80 4.95
C ALA A 43 -0.68 -16.04 5.46
N ALA A 44 -0.83 -14.72 5.58
CA ALA A 44 0.03 -13.87 6.39
C ALA A 44 -0.68 -13.60 7.73
N PRO A 45 -0.45 -14.42 8.76
CA PRO A 45 -1.26 -14.37 9.99
C PRO A 45 -1.13 -13.04 10.73
N ASN A 46 0.03 -12.38 10.68
CA ASN A 46 0.27 -11.11 11.37
C ASN A 46 -0.50 -9.92 10.75
N CYS A 47 -0.89 -10.03 9.48
CA CYS A 47 -1.72 -9.05 8.78
C CYS A 47 -3.15 -9.55 8.53
N ALA A 48 -3.50 -10.77 8.97
CA ALA A 48 -4.78 -11.42 8.71
C ALA A 48 -5.24 -11.39 7.23
N GLN A 49 -4.29 -11.52 6.29
CA GLN A 49 -4.58 -11.46 4.86
C GLN A 49 -4.10 -12.72 4.13
N MET A 50 -4.88 -13.18 3.16
CA MET A 50 -4.57 -14.29 2.27
C MET A 50 -3.82 -13.81 1.02
N LEU A 51 -2.87 -14.62 0.56
CA LEU A 51 -2.14 -14.47 -0.68
C LEU A 51 -2.33 -15.72 -1.54
N ALA A 52 -2.26 -15.54 -2.86
CA ALA A 52 -2.08 -16.64 -3.79
C ALA A 52 -0.59 -17.03 -3.80
N HIS A 53 -0.30 -18.33 -3.66
CA HIS A 53 1.02 -18.90 -3.90
C HIS A 53 0.92 -19.85 -5.09
N GLY A 54 1.71 -19.59 -6.13
CA GLY A 54 1.60 -20.34 -7.37
C GLY A 54 2.92 -20.81 -7.95
N VAL A 55 2.81 -21.79 -8.84
CA VAL A 55 3.92 -22.37 -9.62
C VAL A 55 3.56 -22.26 -11.09
N VAL A 56 4.42 -21.62 -11.88
CA VAL A 56 4.20 -21.39 -13.30
C VAL A 56 4.22 -22.71 -14.07
N THR A 57 3.19 -22.95 -14.88
CA THR A 57 3.04 -24.15 -15.72
C THR A 57 3.02 -23.84 -17.22
N GLY A 58 2.64 -22.61 -17.58
CA GLY A 58 2.70 -22.07 -18.94
C GLY A 58 3.93 -21.21 -19.21
N ASP A 59 3.91 -20.49 -20.34
CA ASP A 59 4.98 -19.55 -20.70
C ASP A 59 4.68 -18.11 -20.22
N ALA A 60 3.43 -17.85 -19.86
CA ALA A 60 2.95 -16.60 -19.29
C ALA A 60 1.86 -16.87 -18.25
N VAL A 61 1.77 -16.00 -17.26
CA VAL A 61 0.72 -16.02 -16.24
C VAL A 61 -0.22 -14.86 -16.48
N THR A 62 -1.53 -15.12 -16.42
CA THR A 62 -2.55 -14.06 -16.36
C THR A 62 -3.36 -14.23 -15.09
N MET A 63 -3.30 -13.24 -14.21
CA MET A 63 -4.12 -13.21 -13.00
C MET A 63 -5.24 -12.19 -13.16
N ARG A 64 -6.44 -12.52 -12.68
CA ARG A 64 -7.61 -11.63 -12.71
C ARG A 64 -8.22 -11.54 -11.33
N VAL A 65 -8.40 -10.32 -10.84
CA VAL A 65 -9.12 -10.03 -9.60
C VAL A 65 -10.34 -9.20 -9.94
N ARG A 66 -11.52 -9.73 -9.62
CA ARG A 66 -12.79 -9.05 -9.89
C ARG A 66 -13.29 -8.34 -8.65
N PHE A 67 -13.87 -7.16 -8.82
CA PHE A 67 -14.33 -6.33 -7.73
C PHE A 67 -15.79 -5.91 -7.88
N ALA A 68 -16.49 -5.82 -6.75
CA ALA A 68 -17.66 -4.98 -6.59
C ALA A 68 -17.20 -3.52 -6.39
N PRO A 69 -17.98 -2.53 -6.86
CA PRO A 69 -17.64 -1.10 -6.77
C PRO A 69 -17.82 -0.50 -5.37
N SER A 70 -18.09 -1.33 -4.37
CA SER A 70 -18.22 -0.94 -2.98
C SER A 70 -18.04 -2.15 -2.08
N GLY A 71 -17.70 -1.91 -0.82
CA GLY A 71 -17.49 -2.97 0.16
C GLY A 71 -17.80 -2.53 1.59
N PRO A 72 -17.41 -3.36 2.57
CA PRO A 72 -17.51 -3.01 3.98
C PRO A 72 -16.53 -1.89 4.36
N ASN A 73 -16.56 -1.49 5.62
CA ASN A 73 -15.50 -0.65 6.20
C ASN A 73 -14.12 -1.30 6.07
N TYR A 74 -13.08 -0.47 6.20
CA TYR A 74 -11.69 -0.93 6.23
C TYR A 74 -11.45 -2.02 7.29
N PRO A 75 -10.62 -3.04 7.01
CA PRO A 75 -10.37 -4.14 7.94
C PRO A 75 -9.70 -3.65 9.22
N ASP A 76 -10.20 -4.03 10.40
CA ASP A 76 -9.63 -3.56 11.68
C ASP A 76 -8.14 -3.88 11.83
N GLN A 77 -7.69 -5.02 11.29
CA GLN A 77 -6.30 -5.45 11.35
C GLN A 77 -5.32 -4.46 10.71
N MET A 78 -5.76 -3.61 9.77
CA MET A 78 -4.86 -2.61 9.17
C MET A 78 -4.46 -1.50 10.14
N PHE A 79 -5.23 -1.29 11.20
CA PHE A 79 -4.96 -0.27 12.23
C PHE A 79 -4.08 -0.80 13.36
N VAL A 80 -3.87 -2.13 13.44
CA VAL A 80 -3.00 -2.77 14.43
C VAL A 80 -1.59 -2.93 13.83
N PRO A 81 -0.57 -2.20 14.32
CA PRO A 81 0.79 -2.35 13.80
C PRO A 81 1.36 -3.73 14.14
N THR A 82 2.03 -4.34 13.17
CA THR A 82 2.91 -5.48 13.40
C THR A 82 4.19 -5.00 14.11
N ASN A 83 4.90 -5.88 14.82
CA ASN A 83 6.24 -5.54 15.31
C ASN A 83 7.27 -5.82 14.20
N SER A 84 7.67 -4.78 13.49
CA SER A 84 8.50 -4.86 12.27
C SER A 84 9.44 -3.65 12.22
N ARG A 85 10.60 -3.79 11.55
CA ARG A 85 11.45 -2.61 11.29
C ARG A 85 10.75 -1.54 10.46
N TYR A 86 9.71 -1.89 9.71
CA TYR A 86 8.94 -0.98 8.87
C TYR A 86 7.77 -0.30 9.60
N THR A 87 7.50 -0.68 10.85
CA THR A 87 6.38 -0.15 11.64
C THR A 87 6.81 0.45 12.97
N ARG A 88 7.99 0.08 13.50
CA ARG A 88 8.58 0.72 14.67
C ARG A 88 9.02 2.14 14.33
N SER A 89 8.70 3.08 15.21
CA SER A 89 9.14 4.47 15.13
C SER A 89 10.23 4.75 16.16
N ALA A 90 11.25 5.48 15.76
CA ALA A 90 12.26 5.97 16.68
C ALA A 90 11.64 6.89 17.74
N THR A 91 12.22 6.90 18.95
CA THR A 91 11.71 7.74 20.06
C THR A 91 11.67 9.23 19.69
N ALA A 92 12.64 9.71 18.90
CA ALA A 92 12.67 11.10 18.44
C ALA A 92 11.51 11.43 17.48
N LEU A 93 11.20 10.52 16.55
CA LEU A 93 10.04 10.64 15.65
C LEU A 93 8.73 10.65 16.45
N ALA A 94 8.63 9.76 17.44
CA ALA A 94 7.46 9.69 18.31
C ALA A 94 7.26 10.97 19.11
N GLY A 95 8.31 11.51 19.74
CA GLY A 95 8.24 12.76 20.50
C GLY A 95 7.83 13.95 19.63
N GLU A 96 8.43 14.10 18.44
CA GLU A 96 8.08 15.17 17.51
C GLU A 96 6.60 15.13 17.10
N THR A 97 6.12 13.96 16.69
CA THR A 97 4.76 13.81 16.15
C THR A 97 3.68 13.94 17.23
N GLN A 98 3.97 13.52 18.47
CA GLN A 98 3.11 13.77 19.63
C GLN A 98 2.98 15.26 19.94
N GLU A 99 4.08 16.02 19.91
CA GLU A 99 4.02 17.47 20.16
C GLU A 99 3.31 18.22 19.04
N ILE A 100 3.50 17.84 17.78
CA ILE A 100 2.75 18.39 16.64
C ILE A 100 1.23 18.17 16.82
N ALA A 101 0.83 16.93 17.13
CA ALA A 101 -0.56 16.59 17.32
C ALA A 101 -1.18 17.38 18.48
N LYS A 102 -0.48 17.46 19.61
CA LYS A 102 -0.90 18.19 20.81
C LYS A 102 -1.03 19.69 20.56
N ALA A 103 -0.04 20.30 19.90
CA ALA A 103 -0.05 21.73 19.56
C ALA A 103 -1.24 22.10 18.64
N ALA A 104 -1.66 21.18 17.77
CA ALA A 104 -2.83 21.34 16.92
C ALA A 104 -4.17 21.07 17.63
N GLY A 105 -4.17 20.64 18.91
CA GLY A 105 -5.37 20.33 19.68
C GLY A 105 -5.84 18.88 19.60
N GLY A 106 -5.05 17.98 19.01
CA GLY A 106 -5.37 16.55 18.88
C GLY A 106 -6.47 16.27 17.86
N GLY A 107 -7.04 15.05 17.92
CA GLY A 107 -8.10 14.59 17.02
C GLY A 107 -7.80 14.78 15.54
N GLN A 108 -8.80 15.19 14.75
CA GLN A 108 -8.63 15.45 13.31
C GLN A 108 -7.63 16.58 13.00
N ALA A 109 -7.58 17.61 13.86
CA ALA A 109 -6.64 18.72 13.67
C ALA A 109 -5.19 18.25 13.84
N GLY A 110 -4.93 17.38 14.81
CA GLY A 110 -3.62 16.76 15.02
C GLY A 110 -3.22 15.79 13.89
N ILE A 111 -4.16 15.01 13.37
CA ILE A 111 -3.92 14.16 12.18
C ILE A 111 -3.49 15.04 11.00
N LEU A 112 -4.27 16.08 10.67
CA LEU A 112 -3.96 16.99 9.57
C LEU A 112 -2.61 17.71 9.78
N ALA A 113 -2.29 18.09 11.02
CA ALA A 113 -1.01 18.72 11.33
C ALA A 113 0.18 17.78 11.07
N ILE A 114 0.07 16.51 11.47
CA ILE A 114 1.09 15.49 11.16
C ILE A 114 1.20 15.27 9.65
N VAL A 115 0.07 15.13 8.95
CA VAL A 115 0.06 14.95 7.49
C VAL A 115 0.78 16.10 6.79
N ASN A 116 0.49 17.34 7.17
CA ASN A 116 1.13 18.53 6.59
C ASN A 116 2.62 18.63 6.96
N HIS A 117 2.98 18.27 8.19
CA HIS A 117 4.39 18.18 8.60
C HIS A 117 5.17 17.20 7.72
N VAL A 118 4.65 15.98 7.54
CA VAL A 118 5.27 14.97 6.69
C VAL A 118 5.34 15.42 5.24
N ALA A 119 4.30 16.06 4.71
CA ALA A 119 4.32 16.63 3.36
C ALA A 119 5.39 17.73 3.18
N GLY A 120 5.75 18.43 4.26
CA GLY A 120 6.85 19.40 4.30
C GLY A 120 8.25 18.78 4.32
N LEU A 121 8.37 17.50 4.73
CA LEU A 121 9.64 16.79 4.84
C LEU A 121 10.05 16.04 3.57
N PHE A 122 9.19 15.94 2.56
CA PHE A 122 9.47 15.12 1.38
C PHE A 122 9.36 15.85 0.04
N GLU A 123 10.25 15.52 -0.88
CA GLU A 123 10.05 15.69 -2.32
C GLU A 123 9.76 14.32 -2.96
N TYR A 124 8.80 14.29 -3.88
CA TYR A 124 8.48 13.04 -4.58
C TYR A 124 9.63 12.64 -5.52
N GLY A 125 10.12 11.42 -5.37
CA GLY A 125 11.15 10.84 -6.23
C GLY A 125 11.32 9.34 -5.96
N HIS A 126 12.33 8.72 -6.56
CA HIS A 126 12.65 7.31 -6.31
C HIS A 126 14.14 7.24 -5.97
N PRO A 127 14.53 7.57 -4.72
CA PRO A 127 15.93 7.54 -4.34
C PRO A 127 16.45 6.09 -4.36
N GLU A 128 17.73 5.91 -4.69
CA GLU A 128 18.39 4.61 -4.63
C GLU A 128 18.54 4.13 -3.17
N GLU A 129 18.95 5.04 -2.29
CA GLU A 129 19.04 4.84 -0.84
C GLU A 129 17.84 5.47 -0.15
N ARG A 130 17.17 4.69 0.69
CA ARG A 130 15.99 5.15 1.44
C ARG A 130 16.41 5.63 2.82
N PHE A 131 15.67 6.57 3.37
CA PHE A 131 15.99 7.16 4.69
C PHE A 131 15.99 6.16 5.85
N TYR A 132 15.39 4.97 5.67
CA TYR A 132 15.29 3.91 6.68
C TYR A 132 16.13 2.68 6.34
N ASP A 133 16.95 2.74 5.29
CA ASP A 133 17.90 1.66 4.98
C ASP A 133 18.95 1.58 6.11
N GLY A 134 19.29 0.37 6.53
CA GLY A 134 20.20 0.17 7.68
C GLY A 134 19.61 0.45 9.07
N HIS A 135 18.39 0.96 9.19
CA HIS A 135 17.74 1.24 10.47
C HIS A 135 16.75 0.14 10.92
N ASP A 136 16.73 -0.21 12.21
CA ASP A 136 15.78 -1.16 12.79
C ASP A 136 14.42 -0.55 13.16
N GLU A 137 14.29 0.76 13.01
CA GLU A 137 13.12 1.58 13.25
C GLU A 137 13.12 2.78 12.29
N LEU A 138 11.97 3.38 12.04
CA LEU A 138 11.83 4.57 11.20
C LEU A 138 12.44 5.77 11.94
N PRO A 139 13.55 6.35 11.46
CA PRO A 139 14.22 7.46 12.13
C PRO A 139 13.40 8.74 12.00
N GLN A 140 13.70 9.75 12.84
CA GLN A 140 13.23 11.12 12.61
C GLN A 140 14.01 11.74 11.45
N LEU A 141 13.31 12.49 10.59
CA LEU A 141 13.95 13.31 9.56
C LEU A 141 14.12 14.75 10.06
N CYS A 142 15.35 15.27 10.00
CA CYS A 142 15.68 16.65 10.36
C CYS A 142 15.74 17.60 9.16
N SER A 143 15.68 17.07 7.94
CA SER A 143 15.82 17.81 6.70
C SER A 143 14.92 17.22 5.62
N LEU A 144 14.69 18.01 4.57
CA LEU A 144 13.99 17.57 3.38
C LEU A 144 14.65 16.30 2.82
N ALA A 145 13.83 15.28 2.56
CA ALA A 145 14.23 14.01 1.97
C ALA A 145 13.55 13.81 0.62
N GLN A 146 14.16 13.04 -0.28
CA GLN A 146 13.47 12.52 -1.44
C GLN A 146 12.82 11.18 -1.08
N GLY A 147 11.62 10.89 -1.59
CA GLY A 147 10.95 9.62 -1.31
C GLY A 147 9.90 9.22 -2.33
N SER A 148 9.73 7.92 -2.51
CA SER A 148 8.65 7.34 -3.31
C SER A 148 7.34 7.34 -2.52
N CYS A 149 6.25 6.90 -3.15
CA CYS A 149 4.99 6.72 -2.43
C CYS A 149 5.15 5.80 -1.21
N VAL A 150 5.99 4.76 -1.33
CA VAL A 150 6.25 3.82 -0.24
C VAL A 150 6.99 4.49 0.91
N ASP A 151 8.02 5.27 0.62
CA ASP A 151 8.86 5.92 1.64
C ASP A 151 8.08 6.99 2.39
N ILE A 152 7.39 7.84 1.63
CA ILE A 152 6.57 8.93 2.15
C ILE A 152 5.45 8.37 3.05
N ASN A 153 4.71 7.36 2.59
CA ASN A 153 3.61 6.80 3.36
C ASN A 153 4.09 5.91 4.53
N ALA A 154 5.28 5.31 4.45
CA ALA A 154 5.91 4.61 5.57
C ALA A 154 6.25 5.59 6.70
N TYR A 155 6.80 6.76 6.37
CA TYR A 155 7.05 7.82 7.36
C TYR A 155 5.74 8.37 7.94
N LEU A 156 4.74 8.63 7.09
CA LEU A 156 3.44 9.13 7.54
C LEU A 156 2.76 8.19 8.52
N ILE A 157 2.67 6.90 8.19
CA ILE A 157 1.99 5.95 9.06
C ILE A 157 2.74 5.74 10.38
N ALA A 158 4.08 5.72 10.35
CA ALA A 158 4.89 5.65 11.56
C ALA A 158 4.64 6.89 12.45
N SER A 159 4.57 8.08 11.85
CA SER A 159 4.29 9.34 12.54
C SER A 159 2.92 9.34 13.21
N LEU A 160 1.87 8.97 12.47
CA LEU A 160 0.50 8.95 12.99
C LEU A 160 0.34 7.94 14.13
N ARG A 161 0.88 6.73 13.97
CA ARG A 161 0.80 5.69 15.00
C ARG A 161 1.61 6.04 16.24
N ALA A 162 2.77 6.67 16.08
CA ALA A 162 3.59 7.11 17.21
C ALA A 162 2.89 8.21 18.05
N ALA A 163 2.06 9.04 17.39
CA ALA A 163 1.18 10.00 18.05
C ALA A 163 -0.10 9.38 18.65
N GLY A 164 -0.29 8.06 18.53
CA GLY A 164 -1.43 7.34 19.10
C GLY A 164 -2.68 7.31 18.23
N TYR A 165 -2.59 7.70 16.95
CA TYR A 165 -3.71 7.64 16.02
C TYR A 165 -3.87 6.27 15.37
N GLU A 166 -5.12 5.85 15.15
CA GLU A 166 -5.42 4.69 14.32
C GLU A 166 -5.13 5.04 12.86
N ALA A 167 -4.04 4.50 12.33
CA ALA A 167 -3.67 4.66 10.93
C ALA A 167 -3.35 3.30 10.31
N GLY A 168 -3.82 3.09 9.09
CA GLY A 168 -3.58 1.90 8.30
C GLY A 168 -2.97 2.22 6.94
N TYR A 169 -2.11 1.32 6.48
CA TYR A 169 -1.41 1.42 5.21
C TYR A 169 -2.16 0.56 4.19
N ILE A 170 -2.46 1.12 3.02
CA ILE A 170 -2.97 0.35 1.88
C ILE A 170 -1.98 0.42 0.73
N TYR A 171 -1.76 -0.72 0.09
CA TYR A 171 -1.10 -0.80 -1.20
C TYR A 171 -2.06 -1.37 -2.24
N GLY A 172 -2.06 -0.80 -3.43
CA GLY A 172 -2.93 -1.21 -4.51
C GLY A 172 -2.41 -0.81 -5.86
N VAL A 173 -3.31 -0.74 -6.83
CA VAL A 173 -3.04 -0.22 -8.16
C VAL A 173 -3.76 1.11 -8.33
N PHE A 174 -3.07 2.11 -8.85
CA PHE A 174 -3.67 3.37 -9.29
C PHE A 174 -3.72 3.40 -10.82
N VAL A 175 -4.91 3.56 -11.38
CA VAL A 175 -5.12 3.74 -12.81
C VAL A 175 -5.46 5.21 -13.07
N PRO A 176 -4.54 5.98 -13.68
CA PRO A 176 -4.78 7.38 -14.00
C PRO A 176 -5.94 7.56 -14.98
N GLU A 177 -6.65 8.70 -14.86
CA GLU A 177 -7.78 9.03 -15.73
C GLU A 177 -7.40 9.08 -17.21
N GLU A 178 -6.19 9.55 -17.52
CA GLU A 178 -5.67 9.62 -18.88
C GLU A 178 -5.42 8.23 -19.51
N LYS A 179 -5.36 7.16 -18.70
CA LYS A 179 -5.09 5.79 -19.17
C LYS A 179 -6.34 4.93 -19.24
N LYS A 180 -7.21 5.04 -18.21
CA LYS A 180 -8.45 4.28 -17.99
C LYS A 180 -8.35 2.75 -17.93
N THR A 181 -7.51 2.12 -18.72
CA THR A 181 -7.48 0.67 -18.93
C THR A 181 -6.18 0.00 -18.50
N TRP A 182 -5.21 0.76 -17.97
CA TRP A 182 -3.91 0.22 -17.56
C TRP A 182 -3.20 1.13 -16.55
N ALA A 183 -2.30 0.53 -15.77
CA ALA A 183 -1.40 1.22 -14.83
C ALA A 183 0.06 0.92 -15.17
N VAL A 184 0.98 1.70 -14.60
CA VAL A 184 2.44 1.48 -14.75
C VAL A 184 2.96 0.67 -13.58
N ASP A 185 2.49 0.99 -12.39
CA ASP A 185 3.00 0.47 -11.12
C ASP A 185 1.87 0.41 -10.09
N GLY A 186 2.22 -0.16 -8.94
CA GLY A 186 1.39 -0.06 -7.75
C GLY A 186 1.51 1.31 -7.09
N HIS A 187 0.56 1.62 -6.22
CA HIS A 187 0.54 2.86 -5.46
C HIS A 187 -0.02 2.62 -4.07
N CYS A 188 0.41 3.42 -3.11
CA CYS A 188 -0.01 3.29 -1.71
C CYS A 188 -0.57 4.59 -1.16
N TRP A 189 -1.36 4.45 -0.10
CA TRP A 189 -1.96 5.56 0.63
C TRP A 189 -2.21 5.16 2.08
N VAL A 190 -2.47 6.16 2.92
CA VAL A 190 -2.76 5.96 4.34
C VAL A 190 -4.25 6.23 4.59
N VAL A 191 -4.82 5.50 5.53
CA VAL A 191 -6.18 5.72 6.02
C VAL A 191 -6.11 5.94 7.52
N THR A 192 -6.74 7.00 8.03
CA THR A 192 -6.90 7.22 9.46
C THR A 192 -8.33 6.94 9.90
N ARG A 193 -8.49 6.42 11.12
CA ARG A 193 -9.78 6.29 11.78
C ARG A 193 -9.80 7.15 13.05
N HIS A 194 -10.80 8.02 13.19
CA HIS A 194 -10.97 8.84 14.39
C HIS A 194 -12.45 9.20 14.56
N ASP A 195 -12.98 9.01 15.77
CA ASP A 195 -14.40 9.22 16.10
C ASP A 195 -15.38 8.54 15.12
N GLY A 196 -15.03 7.32 14.70
CA GLY A 196 -15.83 6.52 13.75
C GLY A 196 -15.78 7.00 12.30
N GLN A 197 -15.01 8.04 11.99
CA GLN A 197 -14.81 8.54 10.63
C GLN A 197 -13.50 8.04 10.04
N TYR A 198 -13.52 7.73 8.76
CA TYR A 198 -12.36 7.36 7.97
C TYR A 198 -11.94 8.53 7.09
N GLN A 199 -10.63 8.75 6.98
CA GLN A 199 -10.05 9.71 6.05
C GLN A 199 -8.88 9.06 5.30
N GLU A 200 -8.88 9.20 3.98
CA GLU A 200 -7.81 8.71 3.11
C GLU A 200 -6.83 9.83 2.77
N TRP A 201 -5.55 9.47 2.75
CA TRP A 201 -4.44 10.38 2.56
C TRP A 201 -3.49 9.82 1.51
N ASP A 202 -3.49 10.42 0.31
CA ASP A 202 -2.47 10.18 -0.71
C ASP A 202 -1.55 11.39 -0.86
N ILE A 203 -0.70 11.57 0.14
CA ILE A 203 0.24 12.69 0.19
C ILE A 203 1.27 12.61 -0.96
N ALA A 204 1.61 11.40 -1.40
CA ALA A 204 2.58 11.18 -2.47
C ALA A 204 2.08 11.76 -3.80
N HIS A 205 0.81 11.61 -4.15
CA HIS A 205 0.27 12.25 -5.36
C HIS A 205 0.10 13.76 -5.23
N PHE A 206 -0.22 14.30 -4.05
CA PHE A 206 -0.17 15.75 -3.85
C PHE A 206 1.23 16.27 -4.20
N LEU A 207 2.27 15.67 -3.62
CA LEU A 207 3.66 16.05 -3.84
C LEU A 207 4.12 15.84 -5.30
N LYS A 208 3.73 14.72 -5.93
CA LYS A 208 4.02 14.43 -7.35
C LYS A 208 3.43 15.48 -8.30
N MET A 209 2.33 16.12 -7.91
CA MET A 209 1.70 17.22 -8.67
C MET A 209 2.22 18.60 -8.25
N GLY A 210 3.23 18.68 -7.38
CA GLY A 210 3.75 19.95 -6.85
C GLY A 210 2.83 20.65 -5.85
N ARG A 211 1.82 19.96 -5.32
CA ARG A 211 0.88 20.51 -4.34
C ARG A 211 1.38 20.21 -2.92
N ARG A 212 1.61 21.26 -2.15
CA ARG A 212 2.07 21.17 -0.74
C ARG A 212 0.94 21.22 0.27
N GLU A 213 -0.18 21.86 -0.09
CA GLU A 213 -1.39 21.83 0.72
C GLU A 213 -2.09 20.50 0.51
N VAL A 214 -1.95 19.62 1.50
CA VAL A 214 -2.54 18.28 1.52
C VAL A 214 -3.88 18.34 2.25
N ALA A 215 -4.85 17.61 1.72
CA ALA A 215 -6.16 17.43 2.32
C ALA A 215 -6.59 15.95 2.24
N PRO A 216 -7.56 15.51 3.06
CA PRO A 216 -8.15 14.19 2.91
C PRO A 216 -8.66 13.98 1.48
N ALA A 217 -8.11 12.99 0.79
CA ALA A 217 -8.50 12.61 -0.56
C ALA A 217 -7.90 11.24 -0.91
N LEU A 218 -8.74 10.32 -1.37
CA LEU A 218 -8.30 9.07 -1.97
C LEU A 218 -7.62 9.31 -3.32
N ASN A 219 -8.19 10.19 -4.17
CA ASN A 219 -7.71 10.46 -5.53
C ASN A 219 -7.42 11.95 -5.76
N PRO A 220 -6.40 12.52 -5.09
CA PRO A 220 -6.02 13.92 -5.35
C PRO A 220 -5.50 14.12 -6.77
N LYS A 221 -4.84 13.10 -7.35
CA LYS A 221 -4.62 12.98 -8.78
C LYS A 221 -5.82 12.26 -9.42
N PRO A 222 -6.42 12.79 -10.50
CA PRO A 222 -7.52 12.14 -11.22
C PRO A 222 -7.18 10.70 -11.64
N GLY A 223 -8.06 9.77 -11.30
CA GLY A 223 -7.87 8.34 -11.52
C GLY A 223 -8.71 7.49 -10.57
N VAL A 224 -8.52 6.18 -10.64
CA VAL A 224 -9.19 5.20 -9.76
C VAL A 224 -8.17 4.27 -9.10
N ARG A 225 -8.59 3.61 -8.01
CA ARG A 225 -7.73 2.68 -7.26
C ARG A 225 -8.40 1.35 -7.01
N LEU A 226 -7.57 0.33 -6.91
CA LEU A 226 -7.96 -0.99 -6.43
C LEU A 226 -7.03 -1.42 -5.29
N PRO A 227 -7.56 -1.65 -4.07
CA PRO A 227 -6.77 -2.04 -2.91
C PRO A 227 -6.41 -3.52 -2.98
N MET A 228 -5.12 -3.82 -2.88
CA MET A 228 -4.58 -5.17 -3.07
C MET A 228 -4.05 -5.77 -1.78
N ALA A 229 -3.43 -4.96 -0.94
CA ALA A 229 -2.87 -5.37 0.34
C ALA A 229 -2.95 -4.24 1.37
N HIS A 230 -2.84 -4.60 2.64
CA HIS A 230 -2.72 -3.62 3.72
C HIS A 230 -1.60 -3.99 4.68
N SER A 231 -1.28 -3.05 5.58
CA SER A 231 -0.20 -3.19 6.58
C SER A 231 1.20 -3.28 5.96
N MET A 232 2.21 -3.14 6.83
CA MET A 232 3.63 -3.34 6.49
C MET A 232 4.23 -4.38 7.44
N GLY A 233 5.40 -4.93 7.10
CA GLY A 233 6.09 -5.89 7.96
C GLY A 233 5.41 -7.27 7.97
N TRP A 234 5.12 -7.79 6.79
CA TRP A 234 4.45 -9.05 6.53
C TRP A 234 5.31 -10.25 6.89
N THR A 235 4.69 -11.26 7.50
CA THR A 235 5.32 -12.56 7.77
C THR A 235 4.46 -13.67 7.15
N VAL A 236 5.07 -14.52 6.33
CA VAL A 236 4.42 -15.64 5.65
C VAL A 236 5.22 -16.91 5.92
N PRO A 237 4.98 -17.59 7.06
CA PRO A 237 5.84 -18.68 7.53
C PRO A 237 5.98 -19.86 6.55
N LEU A 238 4.89 -20.22 5.86
CA LEU A 238 4.90 -21.31 4.87
C LEU A 238 5.81 -21.03 3.67
N LEU A 239 6.17 -19.76 3.43
CA LEU A 239 7.10 -19.36 2.37
C LEU A 239 8.49 -18.99 2.92
N GLY A 240 8.71 -19.10 4.24
CA GLY A 240 9.96 -18.66 4.87
C GLY A 240 10.20 -17.15 4.80
N ILE A 241 9.14 -16.35 4.65
CA ILE A 241 9.24 -14.89 4.55
C ILE A 241 8.97 -14.29 5.91
N GLU A 242 9.92 -13.50 6.40
CA GLU A 242 9.82 -12.77 7.65
C GLU A 242 10.08 -11.29 7.43
N ASP A 243 9.37 -10.46 8.21
CA ASP A 243 9.52 -9.00 8.23
C ASP A 243 9.63 -8.37 6.82
N PHE A 244 8.78 -8.78 5.89
CA PHE A 244 8.78 -8.27 4.52
C PHE A 244 7.97 -6.99 4.40
N LYS A 245 8.46 -6.00 3.65
CA LYS A 245 7.87 -4.65 3.63
C LYS A 245 6.37 -4.65 3.30
N LEU A 246 5.96 -5.19 2.15
CA LEU A 246 4.55 -5.25 1.73
C LEU A 246 4.34 -6.17 0.52
N PHE A 247 3.20 -6.87 0.45
CA PHE A 247 2.79 -7.73 -0.68
C PHE A 247 1.77 -7.06 -1.60
N GLY A 248 2.19 -5.98 -2.26
CA GLY A 248 1.30 -5.11 -3.02
C GLY A 248 0.97 -5.57 -4.45
N LEU A 249 1.86 -6.36 -5.05
CA LEU A 249 1.84 -6.82 -6.45
C LEU A 249 2.30 -8.28 -6.52
N PRO A 250 2.14 -8.98 -7.67
CA PRO A 250 2.78 -10.26 -7.89
C PRO A 250 4.30 -10.16 -7.79
N LEU A 251 4.89 -11.06 -7.02
CA LEU A 251 6.35 -11.14 -6.79
C LEU A 251 6.83 -12.56 -7.03
N GLN A 252 7.98 -12.68 -7.69
CA GLN A 252 8.68 -13.95 -7.84
C GLN A 252 9.31 -14.34 -6.50
N LEU A 253 9.15 -15.61 -6.10
CA LEU A 253 9.85 -16.20 -4.98
C LEU A 253 11.22 -16.69 -5.46
N ILE A 254 12.28 -16.24 -4.78
CA ILE A 254 13.66 -16.65 -5.01
C ILE A 254 14.24 -17.18 -3.70
N ASP A 255 15.41 -17.83 -3.75
CA ASP A 255 16.05 -18.39 -2.57
C ASP A 255 16.29 -17.31 -1.50
N GLY A 256 15.54 -17.39 -0.40
CA GLY A 256 15.64 -16.46 0.72
C GLY A 256 14.99 -15.08 0.50
N GLY A 257 14.19 -14.88 -0.56
CA GLY A 257 13.58 -13.57 -0.80
C GLY A 257 12.53 -13.53 -1.91
N VAL A 258 12.24 -12.30 -2.33
CA VAL A 258 11.30 -12.01 -3.42
C VAL A 258 11.86 -10.94 -4.34
N THR A 259 11.45 -10.96 -5.61
CA THR A 259 11.80 -9.96 -6.61
C THR A 259 10.61 -9.64 -7.50
N ASP A 260 10.62 -8.46 -8.11
CA ASP A 260 9.61 -8.05 -9.09
C ASP A 260 9.73 -8.88 -10.39
N PHE A 261 8.60 -9.01 -11.09
CA PHE A 261 8.60 -9.46 -12.48
C PHE A 261 8.89 -8.28 -13.41
N PRO A 262 9.95 -8.33 -14.23
CA PRO A 262 10.38 -7.18 -15.03
C PRO A 262 9.39 -6.80 -16.13
N ASP A 263 8.58 -7.74 -16.60
CA ASP A 263 7.57 -7.55 -17.64
C ASP A 263 6.13 -7.54 -17.08
N LEU A 264 5.97 -7.29 -15.77
CA LEU A 264 4.66 -7.18 -15.16
C LEU A 264 3.85 -6.04 -15.78
N THR A 265 2.66 -6.37 -16.29
CA THR A 265 1.72 -5.40 -16.86
C THR A 265 0.38 -5.44 -16.15
N PHE A 266 -0.32 -4.30 -16.20
CA PHE A 266 -1.60 -4.08 -15.53
C PHE A 266 -2.67 -3.75 -16.56
N GLY A 267 -3.80 -4.48 -16.51
CA GLY A 267 -5.01 -4.15 -17.26
C GLY A 267 -6.16 -3.86 -16.30
N LEU A 268 -7.02 -2.90 -16.67
CA LEU A 268 -8.25 -2.60 -15.97
C LEU A 268 -9.43 -2.62 -16.94
N SER A 269 -10.50 -3.30 -16.53
CA SER A 269 -11.83 -3.12 -17.11
C SER A 269 -12.80 -2.60 -16.04
N GLY A 270 -13.81 -1.85 -16.46
CA GLY A 270 -14.81 -1.26 -15.56
C GLY A 270 -14.40 0.06 -14.89
N TYR A 271 -13.47 0.82 -15.48
CA TYR A 271 -13.02 2.12 -14.97
C TYR A 271 -14.17 3.05 -14.58
N GLU A 272 -15.16 3.23 -15.45
CA GLU A 272 -16.29 4.14 -15.21
C GLU A 272 -17.12 3.72 -13.98
N ALA A 273 -17.19 2.41 -13.67
CA ALA A 273 -17.88 1.93 -12.48
C ALA A 273 -17.11 2.26 -11.19
N LEU A 274 -15.77 2.32 -11.23
CA LEU A 274 -14.95 2.81 -10.13
C LEU A 274 -15.00 4.33 -10.02
N ALA A 275 -14.90 5.04 -11.14
CA ALA A 275 -14.85 6.50 -11.18
C ALA A 275 -16.15 7.15 -10.67
N ALA A 276 -17.31 6.52 -10.92
CA ALA A 276 -18.61 6.99 -10.42
C ALA A 276 -18.74 6.99 -8.87
N ARG A 277 -17.72 6.52 -8.14
CA ARG A 277 -17.69 6.45 -6.67
C ARG A 277 -16.57 7.30 -6.04
N GLY A 278 -15.67 7.86 -6.86
CA GLY A 278 -14.49 8.61 -6.42
C GLY A 278 -14.74 10.07 -6.10
#